data_AF-A0A7Y7NVX9-F1
#
_entry.id   AF-A0A7Y7NVX9-F1
#
_cell.length_a   1.000
_cell.length_b   1.000
_cell.length_c   1.000
_cell.angle_alpha   90.00
_cell.angle_beta   90.00
_cell.angle_gamma   90.00
#
_symmetry.space_group_name_H-M   'P 1'
#
loop_
_entity.id
_entity.type
_entity.pdbx_description
1 polymer ?
#
loop_
_entity_poly.entity_id
_entity_poly.type
_entity_poly.pdbx_seq_one_letter_code
_entity_poly.pdbx_strand_id
1 'polypeptide(L)'
;MKKHIAILTVFIFACLANCTAQGQKPKIATYTNMDLYFFGKAMIMKDPYNLNNISKKGNDLYLVGSTILEKDESVLSEIKAQDFFYLAVSLNKKDSVPLSKIIDKDLQLFGWTLLTSNESYLDKITSVDLSNLAKAILRDDLNFLESLNY
;
A
#
# COMPACT_ATOMS: atom_id res chain seq x y z
N MET A 1 3.39 46.18 -4.30
CA MET A 1 4.32 45.09 -4.66
C MET A 1 4.08 43.93 -3.71
N LYS A 2 3.43 42.85 -4.14
CA LYS A 2 3.36 41.57 -3.42
C LYS A 2 3.69 40.47 -4.43
N LYS A 3 4.89 39.91 -4.31
CA LYS A 3 5.34 38.70 -5.01
C LYS A 3 5.36 37.56 -3.99
N HIS A 4 5.17 36.33 -4.51
CA HIS A 4 5.30 35.02 -3.86
C HIS A 4 4.04 34.65 -3.07
N ILE A 5 3.32 33.58 -3.42
CA ILE A 5 3.77 32.18 -3.44
C ILE A 5 3.11 31.44 -4.62
N ALA A 6 3.93 30.92 -5.54
CA ALA A 6 3.49 30.01 -6.60
C ALA A 6 4.62 29.02 -6.88
N ILE A 7 5.06 28.26 -5.87
CA ILE A 7 6.06 27.20 -6.02
C ILE A 7 5.75 26.09 -5.01
N LEU A 8 4.72 25.29 -5.24
CA LEU A 8 4.58 24.00 -4.53
C LEU A 8 3.73 22.96 -5.28
N THR A 9 3.75 22.97 -6.62
CA THR A 9 2.95 21.99 -7.40
C THR A 9 3.76 21.31 -8.51
N VAL A 10 5.04 21.67 -8.68
CA VAL A 10 5.83 21.22 -9.84
C VAL A 10 6.72 20.01 -9.56
N PHE A 11 6.97 19.64 -8.29
CA PHE A 11 7.91 18.56 -7.98
C PHE A 11 7.35 17.13 -8.05
N ILE A 12 6.02 16.94 -8.02
CA ILE A 12 5.44 15.58 -7.99
C ILE A 12 5.31 14.97 -9.40
N PHE A 13 5.28 15.79 -10.45
CA PHE A 13 5.20 15.28 -11.84
C PHE A 13 6.53 14.71 -12.36
N ALA A 14 7.66 15.06 -11.76
CA ALA A 14 8.97 14.60 -12.23
C ALA A 14 9.23 13.11 -11.94
N CYS A 15 8.61 12.53 -10.90
CA CYS A 15 8.71 11.08 -10.65
C CYS A 15 7.76 10.24 -11.53
N LEU A 16 6.65 10.82 -11.99
CA LEU A 16 5.69 10.12 -12.86
C LEU A 16 6.18 9.95 -14.30
N ALA A 17 7.08 10.83 -14.78
CA ALA A 17 7.54 10.81 -16.17
C ALA A 17 8.77 9.92 -16.42
N ASN A 18 9.52 9.54 -15.38
CA ASN A 18 10.79 8.81 -15.55
C ASN A 18 10.73 7.31 -15.28
N CYS A 19 9.59 6.76 -14.88
CA CYS A 19 9.47 5.33 -14.59
C CYS A 19 9.05 4.48 -15.81
N THR A 20 8.89 5.08 -17.01
CA THR A 20 8.45 4.39 -18.23
C THR A 20 9.54 4.22 -19.29
N ALA A 21 10.80 4.57 -19.01
CA ALA A 21 11.85 4.62 -20.04
C ALA A 21 12.85 3.45 -20.06
N GLN A 22 12.59 2.33 -19.39
CA GLN A 22 13.41 1.12 -19.55
C GLN A 22 12.50 -0.10 -19.58
N GLY A 23 12.60 -0.93 -20.61
CA GLY A 23 11.79 -2.13 -20.86
C GLY A 23 11.96 -3.26 -19.83
N GLN A 24 11.97 -2.94 -18.54
CA GLN A 24 11.82 -3.89 -17.46
C GLN A 24 10.36 -4.31 -17.39
N LYS A 25 10.13 -5.63 -17.43
CA LYS A 25 8.82 -6.19 -17.17
C LYS A 25 8.33 -5.70 -15.80
N PRO A 26 7.03 -5.37 -15.65
CA PRO A 26 6.47 -4.98 -14.37
C PRO A 26 6.85 -6.02 -13.31
N LYS A 27 7.52 -5.58 -12.24
CA LYS A 27 7.80 -6.47 -11.12
C LYS A 27 6.48 -6.73 -10.40
N ILE A 28 6.09 -7.99 -10.36
CA ILE A 28 4.86 -8.44 -9.70
C ILE A 28 5.00 -8.22 -8.19
N ALA A 29 3.94 -7.75 -7.54
CA ALA A 29 3.88 -7.65 -6.09
C ALA A 29 4.05 -9.05 -5.48
N THR A 30 5.02 -9.21 -4.57
CA THR A 30 5.23 -10.46 -3.84
C THR A 30 5.26 -10.20 -2.34
N TYR A 31 4.66 -11.11 -1.60
CA TYR A 31 4.57 -11.09 -0.14
C TYR A 31 4.37 -12.53 0.34
N THR A 32 4.76 -12.79 1.58
CA THR A 32 4.44 -14.04 2.27
C THR A 32 3.26 -13.83 3.21
N ASN A 33 2.65 -14.92 3.65
CA ASN A 33 1.62 -14.92 4.69
C ASN A 33 2.09 -14.22 5.97
N MET A 34 3.33 -14.47 6.38
CA MET A 34 3.95 -13.80 7.51
C MET A 34 4.13 -12.29 7.28
N ASP A 35 4.50 -11.86 6.07
CA ASP A 35 4.59 -10.43 5.76
C ASP A 35 3.21 -9.75 5.84
N LEU A 36 2.15 -10.41 5.35
CA LEU A 36 0.77 -9.92 5.46
C LEU A 36 0.30 -9.84 6.91
N TYR A 37 0.62 -10.84 7.74
CA TYR A 37 0.32 -10.82 9.17
C TYR A 37 0.92 -9.59 9.85
N PHE A 38 2.23 -9.36 9.67
CA PHE A 38 2.89 -8.22 10.32
C PHE A 38 2.46 -6.87 9.75
N PHE A 39 2.17 -6.80 8.45
CA PHE A 39 1.55 -5.62 7.85
C PHE A 39 0.17 -5.33 8.48
N GLY A 40 -0.70 -6.34 8.58
CA GLY A 40 -2.01 -6.23 9.20
C GLY A 40 -1.94 -5.80 10.65
N LYS A 41 -1.03 -6.41 11.42
CA LYS A 41 -0.80 -6.08 12.83
C LYS A 41 -0.36 -4.63 12.99
N ALA A 42 0.59 -4.16 12.17
CA ALA A 42 1.01 -2.76 12.16
C ALA A 42 -0.15 -1.82 11.84
N MET A 43 -0.97 -2.17 10.85
CA MET A 43 -2.11 -1.37 10.41
C MET A 43 -3.25 -1.31 11.43
N ILE A 44 -3.53 -2.39 12.17
CA ILE A 44 -4.56 -2.42 13.22
C ILE A 44 -4.07 -1.68 14.47
N MET A 45 -2.87 -2.00 14.93
CA MET A 45 -2.29 -1.41 16.14
C MET A 45 -1.81 0.04 15.93
N LYS A 46 -1.76 0.51 14.68
CA LYS A 46 -1.14 1.79 14.28
C LYS A 46 0.30 1.93 14.76
N ASP A 47 1.02 0.80 14.79
CA ASP A 47 2.38 0.71 15.32
C ASP A 47 3.36 0.23 14.22
N PRO A 48 4.21 1.13 13.69
CA PRO A 48 5.16 0.80 12.64
C PRO A 48 6.25 -0.17 13.10
N TYR A 49 6.49 -0.35 14.41
CA TYR A 49 7.46 -1.34 14.89
C TYR A 49 7.12 -2.77 14.46
N ASN A 50 5.84 -3.08 14.26
CA ASN A 50 5.41 -4.38 13.75
C ASN A 50 5.91 -4.65 12.32
N LEU A 51 6.10 -3.60 11.50
CA LEU A 51 6.65 -3.74 10.14
C LEU A 51 8.08 -4.27 10.14
N ASN A 52 8.86 -4.06 11.20
CA ASN A 52 10.24 -4.58 11.29
C ASN A 52 10.35 -6.10 11.23
N ASN A 53 9.23 -6.82 11.44
CA ASN A 53 9.17 -8.27 11.32
C ASN A 53 8.89 -8.75 9.89
N ILE A 54 8.61 -7.84 8.95
CA ILE A 54 8.51 -8.16 7.52
C ILE A 54 9.92 -8.45 7.01
N SER A 55 10.09 -9.62 6.38
CA SER A 55 11.35 -10.36 6.27
C SER A 55 12.54 -9.63 5.61
N LYS A 56 12.35 -8.45 5.00
CA LYS A 56 13.41 -7.70 4.30
C LYS A 56 13.16 -6.18 4.38
N LYS A 57 14.14 -5.41 4.86
CA LYS A 57 14.24 -3.98 4.52
C LYS A 57 14.34 -3.88 3.00
N GLY A 58 13.41 -3.17 2.36
CA GLY A 58 13.25 -3.15 0.90
C GLY A 58 12.24 -4.18 0.35
N ASN A 59 11.48 -4.87 1.21
CA ASN A 59 10.23 -5.50 0.79
C ASN A 59 9.24 -4.38 0.48
N ASP A 60 8.66 -4.41 -0.72
CA ASP A 60 7.72 -3.39 -1.18
C ASP A 60 6.50 -3.26 -0.24
N LEU A 61 6.06 -4.35 0.41
CA LEU A 61 4.98 -4.31 1.40
C LEU A 61 5.38 -3.58 2.69
N TYR A 62 6.64 -3.73 3.14
CA TYR A 62 7.19 -2.94 4.24
C TYR A 62 7.14 -1.44 3.90
N LEU A 63 7.59 -1.09 2.69
CA LEU A 63 7.65 0.29 2.22
C LEU A 63 6.23 0.90 2.09
N VAL A 64 5.25 0.11 1.63
CA VAL A 64 3.82 0.48 1.64
C VAL A 64 3.38 0.82 3.06
N GLY A 65 3.64 -0.07 4.03
CA GLY A 65 3.27 0.14 5.43
C GLY A 65 3.91 1.38 6.04
N SER A 66 5.21 1.58 5.81
CA SER A 66 5.96 2.73 6.29
C SER A 66 5.42 4.04 5.70
N THR A 67 5.15 4.07 4.39
CA THR A 67 4.49 5.23 3.73
C THR A 67 3.16 5.59 4.42
N ILE A 68 2.35 4.59 4.75
CA ILE A 68 1.01 4.80 5.30
C ILE A 68 1.03 5.23 6.76
N LEU A 69 1.83 4.55 7.60
CA LEU A 69 1.86 4.74 9.05
C LEU A 69 2.77 5.91 9.47
N GLU A 70 3.93 6.04 8.84
CA GLU A 70 4.92 7.06 9.19
C GLU A 70 4.79 8.34 8.35
N LYS A 71 3.96 8.30 7.30
CA LYS A 71 3.78 9.42 6.34
C LYS A 71 5.07 9.84 5.64
N ASP A 72 6.04 8.93 5.56
CA ASP A 72 7.28 9.16 4.83
C ASP A 72 7.05 8.90 3.33
N GLU A 73 6.96 9.97 2.54
CA GLU A 73 6.84 9.84 1.08
C GLU A 73 8.19 9.55 0.39
N SER A 74 9.32 9.73 1.08
CA SER A 74 10.64 9.55 0.46
C SER A 74 10.89 8.10 0.04
N VAL A 75 10.31 7.15 0.78
CA VAL A 75 10.42 5.71 0.52
C VAL A 75 9.57 5.24 -0.67
N LEU A 76 8.66 6.07 -1.21
CA LEU A 76 7.88 5.71 -2.41
C LEU A 76 8.78 5.42 -3.61
N SER A 77 9.93 6.11 -3.71
CA SER A 77 10.92 5.89 -4.78
C SER A 77 11.65 4.55 -4.68
N GLU A 78 11.58 3.91 -3.51
CA GLU A 78 12.20 2.62 -3.24
C GLU A 78 11.29 1.45 -3.64
N ILE A 79 9.97 1.67 -3.75
CA ILE A 79 9.01 0.63 -4.12
C ILE A 79 9.23 0.22 -5.57
N LYS A 80 9.53 -1.08 -5.79
CA LYS A 80 9.87 -1.63 -7.11
C LYS A 80 8.69 -2.26 -7.82
N ALA A 81 7.78 -2.90 -7.09
CA ALA A 81 6.53 -3.42 -7.65
C ALA A 81 5.56 -2.26 -7.91
N GLN A 82 5.20 -2.08 -9.19
CA GLN A 82 4.36 -0.97 -9.62
C GLN A 82 2.98 -0.96 -8.94
N ASP A 83 2.40 -2.14 -8.73
CA ASP A 83 1.11 -2.29 -8.06
C ASP A 83 1.17 -1.81 -6.61
N PHE A 84 2.25 -2.15 -5.88
CA PHE A 84 2.48 -1.64 -4.53
C PHE A 84 2.79 -0.15 -4.50
N PHE A 85 3.50 0.37 -5.51
CA PHE A 85 3.73 1.80 -5.62
C PHE A 85 2.39 2.54 -5.71
N TYR A 86 1.50 2.13 -6.63
CA TYR A 86 0.19 2.77 -6.77
C TYR A 86 -0.70 2.57 -5.55
N LEU A 87 -0.64 1.41 -4.89
CA LEU A 87 -1.34 1.18 -3.62
C LEU A 87 -0.87 2.16 -2.54
N ALA A 88 0.45 2.29 -2.33
CA ALA A 88 1.03 3.20 -1.35
C ALA A 88 0.66 4.66 -1.64
N VAL A 89 0.79 5.11 -2.90
CA VAL A 89 0.40 6.46 -3.31
C VAL A 89 -1.09 6.71 -3.01
N SER A 90 -1.96 5.78 -3.39
CA SER A 90 -3.40 5.92 -3.18
C SER A 90 -3.79 6.00 -1.71
N LEU A 91 -3.26 5.09 -0.88
CA LEU A 91 -3.61 5.04 0.54
C LEU A 91 -3.00 6.19 1.34
N ASN A 92 -1.80 6.65 0.97
CA ASN A 92 -1.16 7.79 1.63
C ASN A 92 -1.86 9.10 1.26
N LYS A 93 -2.11 9.35 -0.02
CA LYS A 93 -2.71 10.60 -0.51
C LYS A 93 -4.23 10.65 -0.41
N LYS A 94 -4.86 9.53 -0.03
CA LYS A 94 -6.32 9.36 -0.03
C LYS A 94 -6.94 9.64 -1.40
N ASP A 95 -6.25 9.22 -2.47
CA ASP A 95 -6.66 9.39 -3.86
C ASP A 95 -6.86 8.02 -4.51
N SER A 96 -8.01 7.80 -5.12
CA SER A 96 -8.34 6.54 -5.76
C SER A 96 -7.87 6.41 -7.20
N VAL A 97 -7.49 7.52 -7.86
CA VAL A 97 -7.05 7.51 -9.26
C VAL A 97 -5.87 6.54 -9.48
N PRO A 98 -4.82 6.50 -8.63
CA PRO A 98 -3.72 5.55 -8.80
C PRO A 98 -4.14 4.07 -8.68
N LEU A 99 -5.17 3.72 -7.88
CA LEU A 99 -5.65 2.34 -7.77
C LEU A 99 -6.07 1.74 -9.13
N SER A 100 -6.57 2.57 -10.04
CA SER A 100 -6.94 2.13 -11.40
C SER A 100 -5.76 1.62 -12.23
N LYS A 101 -4.53 1.93 -11.82
CA LYS A 101 -3.29 1.51 -12.49
C LYS A 101 -2.70 0.22 -11.92
N ILE A 102 -3.28 -0.32 -10.85
CA ILE A 102 -2.91 -1.63 -10.28
C ILE A 102 -3.43 -2.74 -11.20
N ILE A 103 -2.53 -3.64 -11.60
CA ILE A 103 -2.83 -4.76 -12.51
C ILE A 103 -3.37 -5.96 -11.72
N ASP A 104 -2.77 -6.29 -10.58
CA ASP A 104 -3.30 -7.32 -9.67
C ASP A 104 -4.70 -6.93 -9.18
N LYS A 105 -5.70 -7.72 -9.58
CA LYS A 105 -7.10 -7.40 -9.32
C LYS A 105 -7.44 -7.44 -7.83
N ASP A 106 -6.89 -8.41 -7.11
CA ASP A 106 -7.15 -8.59 -5.69
C ASP A 106 -6.48 -7.48 -4.87
N LEU A 107 -5.26 -7.10 -5.25
CA LEU A 107 -4.56 -5.98 -4.62
C LEU A 107 -5.25 -4.64 -4.91
N GLN A 108 -5.78 -4.46 -6.12
CA GLN A 108 -6.58 -3.29 -6.46
C GLN A 108 -7.83 -3.21 -5.59
N LEU A 109 -8.58 -4.32 -5.45
CA LEU A 109 -9.78 -4.40 -4.62
C LEU A 109 -9.47 -4.22 -3.13
N PHE A 110 -8.35 -4.76 -2.66
CA PHE A 110 -7.80 -4.52 -1.32
C PHE A 110 -7.60 -3.01 -1.09
N GLY A 111 -6.94 -2.32 -2.02
CA GLY A 111 -6.73 -0.88 -1.96
C GLY A 111 -8.05 -0.09 -1.93
N TRP A 112 -9.03 -0.47 -2.75
CA TRP A 112 -10.36 0.15 -2.72
C TRP A 112 -11.08 -0.05 -1.40
N THR A 113 -11.02 -1.27 -0.85
CA THR A 113 -11.60 -1.61 0.45
C THR A 113 -11.03 -0.70 1.53
N LEU A 114 -9.70 -0.61 1.64
CA LEU A 114 -9.05 0.20 2.67
C LEU A 114 -9.27 1.71 2.49
N LEU A 115 -9.29 2.19 1.24
CA LEU A 115 -9.45 3.62 0.97
C LEU A 115 -10.87 4.10 1.25
N THR A 116 -11.88 3.30 0.89
CA THR A 116 -13.30 3.67 0.96
C THR A 116 -14.01 3.12 2.19
N SER A 117 -13.39 2.18 2.91
CA SER A 117 -14.01 1.41 3.99
C SER A 117 -15.27 0.64 3.56
N ASN A 118 -15.36 0.26 2.28
CA ASN A 118 -16.53 -0.42 1.72
C ASN A 118 -16.31 -1.94 1.62
N GLU A 119 -17.04 -2.70 2.44
CA GLU A 119 -16.97 -4.17 2.49
C GLU A 119 -17.40 -4.84 1.17
N SER A 120 -18.18 -4.21 0.29
CA SER A 120 -18.59 -4.83 -0.99
C SER A 120 -17.44 -5.11 -1.96
N TYR A 121 -16.25 -4.53 -1.71
CA TYR A 121 -15.04 -4.87 -2.44
C TYR A 121 -14.37 -6.14 -1.87
N LEU A 122 -14.51 -6.44 -0.57
CA LEU A 122 -13.97 -7.66 0.06
C LEU A 122 -14.52 -8.92 -0.60
N ASP A 123 -15.83 -8.94 -0.87
CA ASP A 123 -16.52 -10.10 -1.47
C ASP A 123 -16.01 -10.44 -2.88
N LYS A 124 -15.23 -9.53 -3.49
CA LYS A 124 -14.68 -9.68 -4.84
C LYS A 124 -13.20 -10.08 -4.83
N ILE A 125 -12.54 -10.07 -3.66
CA ILE A 125 -11.14 -10.48 -3.52
C ILE A 125 -11.08 -12.00 -3.53
N THR A 126 -10.39 -12.58 -4.51
CA THR A 126 -10.27 -14.04 -4.65
C THR A 126 -9.16 -14.64 -3.77
N SER A 127 -8.13 -13.86 -3.46
CA SER A 127 -7.07 -14.21 -2.51
C SER A 127 -7.63 -14.24 -1.08
N VAL A 128 -7.67 -15.44 -0.50
CA VAL A 128 -8.14 -15.65 0.88
C VAL A 128 -7.32 -14.83 1.87
N ASP A 129 -6.00 -14.78 1.70
CA ASP A 129 -5.10 -14.06 2.60
C ASP A 129 -5.32 -12.54 2.56
N LEU A 130 -5.46 -11.97 1.36
CA LEU A 130 -5.76 -10.54 1.21
C LEU A 130 -7.17 -10.18 1.69
N SER A 131 -8.16 -11.04 1.43
CA SER A 131 -9.54 -10.83 1.88
C SER A 131 -9.62 -10.83 3.40
N ASN A 132 -8.99 -11.82 4.06
CA ASN A 132 -8.92 -11.90 5.51
C ASN A 132 -8.14 -10.72 6.11
N LEU A 133 -7.00 -10.35 5.51
CA LEU A 133 -6.22 -9.20 5.95
C LEU A 133 -7.04 -7.90 5.89
N ALA A 134 -7.71 -7.62 4.75
CA ALA A 134 -8.52 -6.42 4.60
C ALA A 134 -9.69 -6.40 5.60
N LYS A 135 -10.32 -7.55 5.83
CA LYS A 135 -11.40 -7.69 6.83
C LYS A 135 -10.89 -7.40 8.24
N ALA A 136 -9.72 -7.90 8.61
CA ALA A 136 -9.10 -7.63 9.91
C ALA A 136 -8.79 -6.14 10.09
N ILE A 137 -8.16 -5.51 9.09
CA ILE A 137 -7.81 -4.08 9.12
C ILE A 137 -9.06 -3.21 9.20
N LEU A 138 -10.09 -3.49 8.39
CA LEU A 138 -11.31 -2.68 8.34
C LEU A 138 -12.09 -2.69 9.65
N ARG A 139 -12.01 -3.81 10.38
CA ARG A 139 -12.69 -3.99 11.68
C ARG A 139 -11.82 -3.59 12.87
N ASP A 140 -10.56 -3.19 12.61
CA ASP A 140 -9.51 -3.06 13.62
C ASP A 140 -9.49 -4.27 14.59
N ASP A 141 -9.66 -5.49 14.06
CA ASP A 141 -9.84 -6.73 14.83
C ASP A 141 -8.55 -7.56 14.88
N LEU A 142 -7.72 -7.28 15.88
CA LEU A 142 -6.46 -7.99 16.10
C LEU A 142 -6.69 -9.47 16.45
N ASN A 143 -7.74 -9.80 17.21
CA ASN A 143 -8.03 -11.18 17.59
C ASN A 143 -8.37 -12.02 16.37
N PHE A 144 -9.17 -11.45 15.44
CA PHE A 144 -9.43 -12.10 14.16
C PHE A 144 -8.13 -12.31 13.37
N LEU A 145 -7.28 -11.28 13.26
CA LEU A 145 -5.99 -11.42 12.58
C LEU A 145 -5.11 -12.53 13.20
N GLU A 146 -5.04 -12.61 14.52
CA GLU A 146 -4.25 -13.63 15.26
C GLU A 146 -4.85 -15.03 15.16
N SER A 147 -6.14 -15.16 14.84
CA SER A 147 -6.79 -16.46 14.59
C SER A 147 -6.48 -17.06 13.21
N LEU A 148 -5.89 -16.27 12.32
CA LEU A 148 -5.51 -16.72 10.98
C LEU A 148 -4.18 -17.48 11.05
N ASN A 149 -4.15 -18.67 10.47
CA ASN A 149 -2.92 -19.46 10.35
C ASN A 149 -2.08 -18.92 9.20
N TYR A 150 -1.18 -17.98 9.49
CA TYR A 150 -0.19 -17.44 8.55
C TYR A 150 1.12 -18.23 8.55
#